data_AF-A0AAV5GYI7-F1
#
_entry.id   AF-A0AAV5GYI7-F1
#
_cell.length_a   1.000
_cell.length_b   1.000
_cell.length_c   1.000
_cell.angle_alpha   90.00
_cell.angle_beta   90.00
_cell.angle_gamma   90.00
#
_symmetry.space_group_name_H-M   'P 1'
#
loop_
_entity.id
_entity.type
_entity.pdbx_description
1 polymer ?
#
loop_
_entity_poly.entity_id
_entity_poly.type
_entity_poly.pdbx_seq_one_letter_code
_entity_poly.pdbx_strand_id
1 'polypeptide(L)'
;MRNKDTADTAQSVYLLEYGRRKMKVCADTFQNLAQIFGEEGENAEADGEAAARQTRAVFLMRRKLTEGRQLFAGNLKEMADMMNQVAEESVRFISLGGRRQKQIAKGLLGEGLVAKDVYLVQKGDGRMELSVLLSTRGKASRTVEDAADYLSVLLDMRLVSAKRNPFFIGQTPLCFFFEEEPFYCYMTGTARAVKETEEVSGDNYAFFEADDGNFTMVLSDGMGSGENACRDSEAVADMTEAMLEAGLPLEMAVQLVNSAVASEGREENMPTLDLCSVDLCEGSCRFMKTGAAVSFIKRGSIVEKIDGGTFPLGAFGHAQAKPSDCQLMDGDYIIMLSDGMTEGWPDGDGEDRLESMIGRIGAVSPGELANSIMRYAIEQCQGRIRDDMTVLTAGIWERSQDF
;
A
#
# COMPACT_ATOMS: atom_id res chain seq x y z
N MET A 1 45.63 17.60 3.28
CA MET A 1 44.61 16.53 3.12
C MET A 1 43.24 17.07 3.50
N ARG A 2 42.80 18.15 2.84
CA ARG A 2 41.42 18.63 2.96
C ARG A 2 40.57 17.82 1.97
N ASN A 3 39.44 17.30 2.48
CA ASN A 3 38.17 17.34 1.78
C ASN A 3 37.94 16.36 0.61
N LYS A 4 38.22 15.06 0.77
CA LYS A 4 37.64 14.03 -0.11
C LYS A 4 36.19 13.70 0.31
N ASP A 5 35.99 13.42 1.60
CA ASP A 5 34.65 13.15 2.17
C ASP A 5 33.66 14.32 1.95
N THR A 6 34.10 15.56 2.07
CA THR A 6 33.24 16.73 1.81
C THR A 6 32.98 16.96 0.33
N ALA A 7 33.86 16.49 -0.57
CA ALA A 7 33.67 16.61 -2.01
C ALA A 7 32.65 15.58 -2.50
N ASP A 8 32.73 14.34 -2.00
CA ASP A 8 31.74 13.29 -2.28
C ASP A 8 30.37 13.66 -1.67
N THR A 9 30.34 14.18 -0.44
CA THR A 9 29.11 14.70 0.18
C THR A 9 28.53 15.87 -0.63
N ALA A 10 29.36 16.81 -1.10
CA ALA A 10 28.90 17.92 -1.93
C ALA A 10 28.39 17.47 -3.30
N GLN A 11 29.00 16.44 -3.90
CA GLN A 11 28.57 15.88 -5.18
C GLN A 11 27.24 15.11 -5.05
N SER A 12 27.04 14.36 -3.96
CA SER A 12 25.76 13.71 -3.64
C SER A 12 24.65 14.72 -3.41
N VAL A 13 24.91 15.79 -2.63
CA VAL A 13 23.94 16.89 -2.41
C VAL A 13 23.57 17.57 -3.73
N TYR A 14 24.53 17.75 -4.64
CA TYR A 14 24.28 18.34 -5.96
C TYR A 14 23.41 17.45 -6.87
N LEU A 15 23.62 16.13 -6.84
CA LEU A 15 22.82 15.16 -7.60
C LEU A 15 21.39 15.10 -7.09
N LEU A 16 21.18 15.17 -5.77
CA LEU A 16 19.86 15.29 -5.15
C LEU A 16 19.17 16.61 -5.51
N GLU A 17 19.87 17.75 -5.45
CA GLU A 17 19.29 19.02 -5.89
C GLU A 17 18.94 19.04 -7.37
N TYR A 18 19.74 18.38 -8.22
CA TYR A 18 19.47 18.26 -9.64
C TYR A 18 18.23 17.40 -9.92
N GLY A 19 18.14 16.23 -9.28
CA GLY A 19 16.97 15.34 -9.35
C GLY A 19 15.70 16.06 -8.87
N ARG A 20 15.79 16.72 -7.71
CA ARG A 20 14.73 17.55 -7.14
C ARG A 20 14.23 18.62 -8.11
N ARG A 21 15.13 19.38 -8.73
CA ARG A 21 14.75 20.40 -9.72
C ARG A 21 14.06 19.80 -10.94
N LYS A 22 14.55 18.66 -11.45
CA LYS A 22 13.90 17.96 -12.56
C LYS A 22 12.50 17.46 -12.21
N MET A 23 12.31 16.92 -11.01
CA MET A 23 11.00 16.50 -10.52
C MET A 23 10.03 17.67 -10.43
N LYS A 24 10.45 18.82 -9.88
CA LYS A 24 9.63 20.04 -9.86
C LYS A 24 9.23 20.54 -11.24
N VAL A 25 10.17 20.57 -12.20
CA VAL A 25 9.85 20.96 -13.59
C VAL A 25 8.82 20.01 -14.23
N CYS A 26 8.92 18.72 -13.93
CA CYS A 26 7.95 17.75 -14.43
C CYS A 26 6.58 17.92 -13.74
N ALA A 27 6.55 18.21 -12.44
CA ALA A 27 5.35 18.56 -11.70
C ALA A 27 4.65 19.78 -12.32
N ASP A 28 5.39 20.86 -12.59
CA ASP A 28 4.86 22.06 -13.25
C ASP A 28 4.27 21.72 -14.63
N THR A 29 4.89 20.78 -15.37
CA THR A 29 4.40 20.33 -16.67
C THR A 29 3.07 19.59 -16.54
N PHE A 30 2.95 18.67 -15.58
CA PHE A 30 1.70 17.97 -15.29
C PHE A 30 0.59 18.93 -14.86
N GLN A 31 0.92 19.93 -14.03
CA GLN A 31 -0.03 20.93 -13.57
C GLN A 31 -0.53 21.84 -14.71
N ASN A 32 0.37 22.23 -15.63
CA ASN A 32 -0.02 22.97 -16.83
C ASN A 32 -0.91 22.13 -17.75
N LEU A 33 -0.61 20.84 -17.94
CA LEU A 33 -1.47 19.94 -18.72
C LEU A 33 -2.85 19.79 -18.06
N ALA A 34 -2.90 19.63 -16.74
CA ALA A 34 -4.16 19.58 -16.00
C ALA A 34 -5.02 20.83 -16.24
N GLN A 35 -4.42 22.03 -16.24
CA GLN A 35 -5.13 23.27 -16.56
C GLN A 35 -5.67 23.28 -17.99
N ILE A 36 -4.86 22.89 -18.98
CA ILE A 36 -5.28 22.83 -20.39
C ILE A 36 -6.48 21.90 -20.57
N PHE A 37 -6.43 20.71 -19.98
CA PHE A 37 -7.53 19.74 -20.09
C PHE A 37 -8.78 20.16 -19.29
N GLY A 38 -8.61 20.89 -18.17
CA GLY A 38 -9.70 21.43 -17.37
C GLY A 38 -10.44 22.61 -18.04
N GLU A 39 -9.70 23.59 -18.56
CA GLU A 39 -10.25 24.79 -19.20
C GLU A 39 -10.99 24.48 -20.51
N GLU A 40 -10.54 23.49 -21.28
CA GLU A 40 -11.27 23.01 -22.46
C GLU A 40 -12.59 22.31 -22.10
N GLY A 41 -12.71 21.76 -20.88
CA GLY A 41 -13.93 21.11 -20.38
C GLY A 41 -15.02 22.12 -20.03
N GLU A 42 -14.67 23.18 -19.29
CA GLU A 42 -15.61 24.25 -18.89
C GLU A 42 -16.14 25.05 -20.10
N ASN A 43 -15.27 25.35 -21.08
CA ASN A 43 -15.68 26.02 -22.31
C ASN A 43 -16.64 25.17 -23.17
N ALA A 44 -16.54 23.84 -23.10
CA ALA A 44 -17.45 22.93 -23.81
C ALA A 44 -18.84 22.82 -23.16
N GLU A 45 -18.95 23.01 -21.83
CA GLU A 45 -20.23 23.07 -21.11
C GLU A 45 -20.99 24.37 -21.40
N ALA A 46 -20.28 25.51 -21.43
CA ALA A 46 -20.86 26.82 -21.75
C ALA A 46 -21.41 26.90 -23.20
N ASP A 47 -20.75 26.27 -24.16
CA ASP A 47 -21.23 26.17 -25.55
C ASP A 47 -22.39 25.17 -25.72
N GLY A 48 -22.59 24.27 -24.76
CA GLY A 48 -23.63 23.22 -24.78
C GLY A 48 -25.05 23.74 -24.47
N GLU A 49 -25.18 24.70 -23.56
CA GLU A 49 -26.48 25.30 -23.22
C GLU A 49 -27.08 26.13 -24.38
N ALA A 50 -26.23 26.67 -25.26
CA ALA A 50 -26.64 27.41 -26.44
C ALA A 50 -27.10 26.51 -27.62
N ALA A 51 -26.78 25.21 -27.61
CA ALA A 51 -26.95 24.29 -28.73
C ALA A 51 -28.10 23.27 -28.54
N ALA A 52 -29.30 23.74 -28.15
CA ALA A 52 -30.49 22.91 -27.91
C ALA A 52 -31.15 22.29 -29.18
N ARG A 53 -30.37 21.83 -30.16
CA ARG A 53 -30.86 21.16 -31.40
C ARG A 53 -30.02 19.96 -31.86
N GLN A 54 -29.10 19.43 -31.05
CA GLN A 54 -28.37 18.20 -31.41
C GLN A 54 -29.05 16.94 -30.85
N THR A 55 -29.04 15.88 -31.66
CA THR A 55 -29.54 14.54 -31.34
C THR A 55 -29.01 14.08 -29.97
N ARG A 56 -29.88 13.58 -29.09
CA ARG A 56 -29.58 13.12 -27.70
C ARG A 56 -28.27 12.32 -27.57
N ALA A 57 -27.94 11.51 -28.58
CA ALA A 57 -26.70 10.74 -28.63
C ALA A 57 -25.42 11.59 -28.70
N VAL A 58 -25.43 12.69 -29.46
CA VAL A 58 -24.27 13.60 -29.59
C VAL A 58 -24.06 14.39 -28.31
N PHE A 59 -25.14 14.83 -27.66
CA PHE A 59 -25.09 15.49 -26.36
C PHE A 59 -24.49 14.58 -25.28
N LEU A 60 -24.98 13.32 -25.18
CA LEU A 60 -24.44 12.34 -24.24
C LEU A 60 -22.96 12.02 -24.50
N MET A 61 -22.55 11.89 -25.77
CA MET A 61 -21.16 11.63 -26.12
C MET A 61 -20.24 12.81 -25.76
N ARG A 62 -20.69 14.06 -26.00
CA ARG A 62 -19.95 15.25 -25.58
C ARG A 62 -19.82 15.33 -24.06
N ARG A 63 -20.91 15.08 -23.34
CA ARG A 63 -20.90 15.06 -21.87
C ARG A 63 -19.92 14.02 -21.33
N LYS A 64 -19.95 12.79 -21.83
CA LYS A 64 -18.97 11.74 -21.46
C LYS A 64 -17.52 12.13 -21.77
N LEU A 65 -17.28 12.82 -22.90
CA LEU A 65 -15.94 13.31 -23.24
C LEU A 65 -15.48 14.43 -22.30
N THR A 66 -16.38 15.34 -21.91
CA THR A 66 -16.07 16.39 -20.93
C THR A 66 -15.80 15.80 -19.55
N GLU A 67 -16.63 14.87 -19.09
CA GLU A 67 -16.45 14.14 -17.82
C GLU A 67 -15.12 13.39 -17.82
N GLY A 68 -14.79 12.67 -18.90
CA GLY A 68 -13.49 12.01 -19.06
C GLY A 68 -12.32 13.00 -19.02
N ARG A 69 -12.42 14.16 -19.69
CA ARG A 69 -11.39 15.21 -19.66
C ARG A 69 -11.18 15.80 -18.27
N GLN A 70 -12.26 16.05 -17.53
CA GLN A 70 -12.18 16.52 -16.14
C GLN A 70 -11.50 15.50 -15.23
N LEU A 71 -11.81 14.20 -15.39
CA LEU A 71 -11.13 13.12 -14.67
C LEU A 71 -9.62 13.09 -15.00
N PHE A 72 -9.25 13.15 -16.28
CA PHE A 72 -7.85 13.21 -16.69
C PHE A 72 -7.12 14.44 -16.13
N ALA A 73 -7.76 15.61 -16.13
CA ALA A 73 -7.20 16.82 -15.55
C ALA A 73 -6.96 16.67 -14.03
N GLY A 74 -7.90 16.04 -13.31
CA GLY A 74 -7.75 15.69 -11.90
C GLY A 74 -6.53 14.80 -11.65
N ASN A 75 -6.41 13.69 -12.38
CA ASN A 75 -5.29 12.76 -12.26
C ASN A 75 -3.93 13.45 -12.53
N LEU A 76 -3.85 14.31 -13.55
CA LEU A 76 -2.61 15.04 -13.87
C LEU A 76 -2.22 16.01 -12.75
N LYS A 77 -3.21 16.64 -12.11
CA LYS A 77 -2.97 17.52 -10.96
C LYS A 77 -2.43 16.73 -9.77
N GLU A 78 -3.03 15.58 -9.47
CA GLU A 78 -2.57 14.69 -8.40
C GLU A 78 -1.14 14.17 -8.66
N MET A 79 -0.82 13.80 -9.89
CA MET A 79 0.56 13.47 -10.30
C MET A 79 1.53 14.63 -10.07
N ALA A 80 1.14 15.87 -10.38
CA ALA A 80 1.97 17.05 -10.12
C ALA A 80 2.22 17.25 -8.62
N ASP A 81 1.18 17.13 -7.79
CA ASP A 81 1.26 17.28 -6.34
C ASP A 81 2.22 16.24 -5.73
N MET A 82 2.19 14.99 -6.20
CA MET A 82 3.17 13.98 -5.79
C MET A 82 4.60 14.28 -6.22
N MET A 83 4.80 14.67 -7.48
CA MET A 83 6.15 14.99 -7.93
C MET A 83 6.74 16.15 -7.13
N ASN A 84 5.90 17.08 -6.68
CA ASN A 84 6.28 18.11 -5.73
C ASN A 84 6.56 17.54 -4.33
N GLN A 85 5.73 16.63 -3.81
CA GLN A 85 5.94 15.98 -2.52
C GLN A 85 7.25 15.18 -2.48
N VAL A 86 7.51 14.32 -3.47
CA VAL A 86 8.77 13.57 -3.60
C VAL A 86 9.96 14.52 -3.78
N ALA A 87 9.78 15.60 -4.53
CA ALA A 87 10.80 16.64 -4.63
C ALA A 87 11.00 17.38 -3.30
N GLU A 88 10.02 17.44 -2.42
CA GLU A 88 10.11 18.12 -1.13
C GLU A 88 10.59 17.23 0.01
N GLU A 89 10.56 15.92 -0.18
CA GLU A 89 11.09 14.95 0.76
C GLU A 89 12.57 15.24 1.04
N SER A 90 12.83 15.69 2.26
CA SER A 90 14.16 16.07 2.69
C SER A 90 14.87 14.86 3.28
N VAL A 91 15.83 14.34 2.54
CA VAL A 91 16.71 13.27 3.02
C VAL A 91 17.89 13.88 3.77
N ARG A 92 18.08 13.48 5.04
CA ARG A 92 19.21 13.97 5.83
C ARG A 92 20.36 12.97 5.80
N PHE A 93 21.46 13.37 5.16
CA PHE A 93 22.70 12.59 5.16
C PHE A 93 23.44 12.71 6.49
N ILE A 94 23.66 11.58 7.14
CA ILE A 94 24.48 11.46 8.34
C ILE A 94 25.84 10.88 7.93
N SER A 95 26.84 11.77 7.83
CA SER A 95 28.22 11.34 7.61
C SER A 95 28.74 10.62 8.87
N LEU A 96 28.96 9.31 8.74
CA LEU A 96 29.61 8.52 9.77
C LEU A 96 31.06 8.98 9.89
N GLY A 97 31.44 9.56 11.03
CA GLY A 97 32.81 10.04 11.24
C GLY A 97 33.85 8.96 10.97
N GLY A 98 35.02 9.33 10.42
CA GLY A 98 36.01 8.37 9.92
C GLY A 98 36.55 7.34 10.92
N ARG A 99 36.34 7.52 12.23
CA ARG A 99 36.61 6.49 13.24
C ARG A 99 35.58 5.35 13.19
N ARG A 100 34.28 5.66 13.13
CA ARG A 100 33.20 4.67 13.04
C ARG A 100 33.27 3.89 11.74
N GLN A 101 33.46 4.57 10.60
CA GLN A 101 33.64 3.89 9.31
C GLN A 101 34.80 2.89 9.32
N LYS A 102 35.94 3.23 9.94
CA LYS A 102 37.08 2.31 10.09
C LYS A 102 36.76 1.11 11.01
N GLN A 103 35.97 1.31 12.06
CA GLN A 103 35.52 0.22 12.93
C GLN A 103 34.62 -0.75 12.18
N ILE A 104 33.62 -0.22 11.45
CA ILE A 104 32.70 -1.01 10.63
C ILE A 104 33.47 -1.79 9.56
N ALA A 105 34.35 -1.11 8.80
CA ALA A 105 35.16 -1.75 7.78
C ALA A 105 36.09 -2.82 8.36
N LYS A 106 36.66 -2.62 9.56
CA LYS A 106 37.51 -3.62 10.20
C LYS A 106 36.70 -4.82 10.72
N GLY A 107 35.51 -4.58 11.27
CA GLY A 107 34.61 -5.63 11.75
C GLY A 107 34.18 -6.55 10.61
N LEU A 108 33.66 -5.96 9.52
CA LEU A 108 33.26 -6.69 8.32
C LEU A 108 34.43 -7.41 7.64
N LEU A 109 35.64 -6.81 7.66
CA LEU A 109 36.84 -7.46 7.11
C LEU A 109 37.21 -8.75 7.88
N GLY A 110 36.90 -8.83 9.18
CA GLY A 110 37.07 -10.04 9.98
C GLY A 110 36.24 -11.22 9.45
N GLU A 111 35.05 -10.93 8.91
CA GLU A 111 34.10 -11.91 8.38
C GLU A 111 34.26 -12.20 6.88
N GLY A 112 35.24 -11.52 6.24
CA GLY A 112 35.56 -11.66 4.82
C GLY A 112 34.84 -10.67 3.90
N LEU A 113 34.15 -9.68 4.46
CA LEU A 113 33.46 -8.62 3.73
C LEU A 113 34.30 -7.34 3.67
N VAL A 114 34.43 -6.74 2.49
CA VAL A 114 35.09 -5.46 2.29
C VAL A 114 34.02 -4.40 2.15
N ALA A 115 33.85 -3.58 3.19
CA ALA A 115 32.97 -2.43 3.17
C ALA A 115 33.73 -1.15 2.83
N LYS A 116 33.16 -0.36 1.92
CA LYS A 116 33.59 0.99 1.57
C LYS A 116 32.37 1.90 1.54
N ASP A 117 32.62 3.20 1.66
CA ASP A 117 31.64 4.25 1.41
C ASP A 117 30.31 3.98 2.12
N VAL A 118 30.38 3.97 3.46
CA VAL A 118 29.23 3.73 4.35
C VAL A 118 28.52 5.06 4.56
N TYR A 119 27.28 5.15 4.07
CA TYR A 119 26.41 6.31 4.21
C TYR A 119 25.18 5.93 5.02
N LEU A 120 24.89 6.73 6.04
CA LEU A 120 23.66 6.61 6.81
C LEU A 120 22.75 7.77 6.41
N VAL A 121 21.51 7.44 6.09
CA VAL A 121 20.53 8.33 5.51
C VAL A 121 19.29 8.29 6.39
N GLN A 122 18.82 9.45 6.84
CA GLN A 122 17.53 9.57 7.52
C GLN A 122 16.49 10.03 6.51
N LYS A 123 15.47 9.18 6.29
CA LYS A 123 14.30 9.44 5.43
C LYS A 123 13.39 10.51 6.08
N GLY A 124 12.43 11.05 5.33
CA GLY A 124 11.54 12.13 5.80
C GLY A 124 10.63 11.72 6.97
N ASP A 125 10.32 10.43 7.07
CA ASP A 125 9.60 9.76 8.16
C ASP A 125 10.45 9.56 9.43
N GLY A 126 11.73 9.92 9.40
CA GLY A 126 12.66 9.74 10.51
C GLY A 126 13.37 8.39 10.53
N ARG A 127 13.00 7.45 9.66
CA ARG A 127 13.59 6.11 9.55
C ARG A 127 14.99 6.16 8.97
N MET A 128 15.80 5.18 9.36
CA MET A 128 17.20 5.12 8.99
C MET A 128 17.45 4.09 7.89
N GLU A 129 18.08 4.52 6.80
CA GLU A 129 18.57 3.67 5.72
C GLU A 129 20.10 3.76 5.64
N LEU A 130 20.75 2.61 5.56
CA LEU A 130 22.19 2.47 5.44
C LEU A 130 22.55 2.00 4.02
N SER A 131 23.30 2.82 3.30
CA SER A 131 23.90 2.45 2.02
C SER A 131 25.36 2.07 2.21
N VAL A 132 25.76 0.87 1.78
CA VAL A 132 27.14 0.38 1.89
C VAL A 132 27.62 -0.25 0.60
N LEU A 133 28.83 0.10 0.17
CA LEU A 133 29.50 -0.59 -0.92
C LEU A 133 30.19 -1.86 -0.36
N LEU A 134 29.66 -3.03 -0.68
CA LEU A 134 30.16 -4.32 -0.19
C LEU A 134 30.75 -5.18 -1.31
N SER A 135 31.81 -5.91 -0.99
CA SER A 135 32.30 -7.04 -1.78
C SER A 135 32.89 -8.14 -0.90
N THR A 136 32.90 -9.38 -1.40
CA THR A 136 33.54 -10.52 -0.71
C THR A 136 35.03 -10.61 -1.04
N ARG A 137 35.85 -10.97 -0.04
CA ARG A 137 37.28 -11.27 -0.19
C ARG A 137 37.49 -12.80 -0.19
N GLY A 138 37.18 -13.47 -1.29
CA GLY A 138 37.45 -14.90 -1.44
C GLY A 138 36.50 -15.62 -2.38
N LYS A 139 36.52 -16.97 -2.36
CA LYS A 139 35.55 -17.83 -3.07
C LYS A 139 34.28 -18.13 -2.26
N ALA A 140 34.24 -17.74 -0.99
CA ALA A 140 33.06 -17.91 -0.15
C ALA A 140 32.03 -16.83 -0.50
N SER A 141 30.85 -17.27 -0.95
CA SER A 141 29.67 -16.42 -1.06
C SER A 141 29.16 -16.12 0.34
N ARG A 142 28.77 -14.87 0.59
CA ARG A 142 28.11 -14.44 1.83
C ARG A 142 26.72 -13.93 1.47
N THR A 143 25.75 -14.16 2.34
CA THR A 143 24.40 -13.62 2.14
C THR A 143 24.37 -12.16 2.58
N VAL A 144 23.41 -11.40 2.06
CA VAL A 144 23.18 -10.03 2.53
C VAL A 144 22.56 -10.01 3.93
N GLU A 145 21.81 -11.05 4.30
CA GLU A 145 21.29 -11.24 5.67
C GLU A 145 22.43 -11.35 6.69
N ASP A 146 23.45 -12.17 6.43
CA ASP A 146 24.64 -12.23 7.30
C ASP A 146 25.27 -10.84 7.47
N ALA A 147 25.36 -10.07 6.38
CA ALA A 147 25.91 -8.72 6.42
C ALA A 147 25.04 -7.76 7.24
N ALA A 148 23.71 -7.90 7.18
CA ALA A 148 22.75 -7.15 7.97
C ALA A 148 22.94 -7.43 9.47
N ASP A 149 23.11 -8.69 9.86
CA ASP A 149 23.37 -9.08 11.25
C ASP A 149 24.66 -8.45 11.79
N TYR A 150 25.76 -8.54 11.02
CA TYR A 150 27.03 -7.93 11.42
C TYR A 150 26.93 -6.40 11.51
N LEU A 151 26.26 -5.76 10.54
CA LEU A 151 26.04 -4.32 10.54
C LEU A 151 25.18 -3.91 11.74
N SER A 152 24.20 -4.73 12.11
CA SER A 152 23.32 -4.46 13.25
C SER A 152 24.10 -4.37 14.55
N VAL A 153 24.99 -5.34 14.79
CA VAL A 153 25.89 -5.35 15.96
C VAL A 153 26.88 -4.18 15.94
N LEU A 154 27.41 -3.83 14.77
CA LEU A 154 28.43 -2.78 14.64
C LEU A 154 27.85 -1.36 14.78
N LEU A 155 26.58 -1.17 14.42
CA LEU A 155 25.89 0.12 14.46
C LEU A 155 24.98 0.28 15.68
N ASP A 156 24.75 -0.78 16.46
CA ASP A 156 23.82 -0.79 17.59
C ASP A 156 22.39 -0.42 17.15
N MET A 157 21.98 -0.97 16.01
CA MET A 157 20.71 -0.72 15.34
C MET A 157 20.27 -2.00 14.65
N ARG A 158 19.03 -2.46 14.80
CA ARG A 158 18.56 -3.64 14.07
C ARG A 158 18.32 -3.26 12.61
N LEU A 159 19.04 -3.94 11.71
CA LEU A 159 19.00 -3.69 10.28
C LEU A 159 18.61 -4.95 9.54
N VAL A 160 17.77 -4.80 8.53
CA VAL A 160 17.40 -5.86 7.58
C VAL A 160 17.85 -5.48 6.17
N SER A 161 18.03 -6.49 5.31
CA SER A 161 18.32 -6.24 3.90
C SER A 161 17.08 -5.68 3.21
N ALA A 162 17.23 -4.56 2.49
CA ALA A 162 16.17 -4.08 1.61
C ALA A 162 15.85 -5.12 0.52
N LYS A 163 14.58 -5.23 0.12
CA LYS A 163 14.08 -6.21 -0.87
C LYS A 163 14.75 -6.09 -2.24
N ARG A 164 15.16 -4.88 -2.61
CA ARG A 164 15.88 -4.56 -3.86
C ARG A 164 17.32 -5.11 -3.94
N ASN A 165 17.87 -5.61 -2.83
CA ASN A 165 19.23 -6.13 -2.83
C ASN A 165 19.33 -7.51 -3.51
N PRO A 166 20.44 -7.81 -4.22
CA PRO A 166 20.76 -9.18 -4.60
C PRO A 166 20.95 -10.07 -3.38
N PHE A 167 20.54 -11.34 -3.43
CA PHE A 167 20.65 -12.26 -2.29
C PHE A 167 22.09 -12.55 -1.84
N PHE A 168 23.06 -12.53 -2.76
CA PHE A 168 24.46 -12.86 -2.49
C PHE A 168 25.41 -11.68 -2.74
N ILE A 169 26.41 -11.55 -1.87
CA ILE A 169 27.50 -10.57 -2.03
C ILE A 169 28.63 -11.19 -2.87
N GLY A 170 28.81 -10.66 -4.08
CA GLY A 170 29.86 -11.07 -5.00
C GLY A 170 31.22 -10.40 -4.76
N GLN A 171 32.19 -10.72 -5.62
CA GLN A 171 33.54 -10.11 -5.57
C GLN A 171 33.57 -8.69 -6.16
N THR A 172 32.65 -8.41 -7.08
CA THR A 172 32.47 -7.07 -7.64
C THR A 172 31.81 -6.19 -6.59
N PRO A 173 32.37 -5.02 -6.27
CA PRO A 173 31.76 -4.09 -5.32
C PRO A 173 30.41 -3.60 -5.87
N LEU A 174 29.36 -3.82 -5.09
CA LEU A 174 28.00 -3.36 -5.36
C LEU A 174 27.48 -2.57 -4.16
N CYS A 175 26.56 -1.65 -4.43
CA CYS A 175 25.88 -0.90 -3.37
C CYS A 175 24.71 -1.74 -2.85
N PHE A 176 24.68 -1.94 -1.54
CA PHE A 176 23.61 -2.63 -0.82
C PHE A 176 22.93 -1.64 0.12
N PHE A 177 21.63 -1.82 0.30
CA PHE A 177 20.79 -0.98 1.13
C PHE A 177 20.25 -1.77 2.31
N PHE A 178 20.44 -1.27 3.52
CA PHE A 178 19.91 -1.88 4.74
C PHE A 178 18.97 -0.90 5.39
N GLU A 179 17.85 -1.39 5.87
CA GLU A 179 16.78 -0.58 6.47
C GLU A 179 16.60 -0.99 7.92
N GLU A 180 16.09 -0.09 8.74
CA GLU A 180 15.74 -0.40 10.12
C GLU A 180 14.73 -1.54 10.19
N GLU A 181 14.98 -2.54 11.04
CA GLU A 181 14.06 -3.66 11.21
C GLU A 181 12.72 -3.17 11.76
N PRO A 182 11.58 -3.48 11.11
CA PRO A 182 10.28 -3.10 11.62
C PRO A 182 10.02 -3.64 13.03
N PHE A 183 9.43 -2.81 13.89
CA PHE A 183 9.17 -3.17 15.29
C PHE A 183 8.11 -4.26 15.42
N TYR A 184 7.11 -4.24 14.54
CA TYR A 184 6.05 -5.22 14.48
C TYR A 184 6.34 -6.31 13.42
N CYS A 185 5.86 -7.51 13.70
CA CYS A 185 5.69 -8.57 12.71
C CYS A 185 4.22 -8.91 12.57
N TYR A 186 3.88 -9.56 11.46
CA TYR A 186 2.51 -9.94 11.15
C TYR A 186 2.41 -11.39 10.71
N MET A 187 1.24 -11.97 10.90
CA MET A 187 0.84 -13.24 10.28
C MET A 187 -0.53 -13.05 9.67
N THR A 188 -0.73 -13.62 8.49
CA THR A 188 -1.99 -13.52 7.75
C THR A 188 -2.78 -14.82 7.80
N GLY A 189 -4.08 -14.72 7.56
CA GLY A 189 -4.97 -15.85 7.45
C GLY A 189 -6.15 -15.51 6.56
N THR A 190 -6.57 -16.45 5.72
CA THR A 190 -7.71 -16.26 4.83
C THR A 190 -8.67 -17.43 4.89
N ALA A 191 -9.94 -17.15 4.66
CA ALA A 191 -10.96 -18.14 4.38
C ALA A 191 -11.85 -17.60 3.26
N ARG A 192 -12.16 -18.45 2.28
CA ARG A 192 -13.03 -18.13 1.15
C ARG A 192 -14.05 -19.23 0.92
N ALA A 193 -15.27 -18.86 0.55
CA ALA A 193 -16.29 -19.76 0.06
C ALA A 193 -16.90 -19.19 -1.22
N VAL A 194 -16.98 -20.00 -2.27
CA VAL A 194 -17.55 -19.63 -3.57
C VAL A 194 -19.05 -19.83 -3.52
N LYS A 195 -19.81 -18.91 -4.12
CA LYS A 195 -21.24 -19.06 -4.34
C LYS A 195 -21.58 -20.39 -5.02
N GLU A 196 -22.61 -21.08 -4.52
CA GLU A 196 -22.98 -22.43 -4.97
C GLU A 196 -23.26 -22.57 -6.47
N THR A 197 -23.66 -21.47 -7.14
CA THR A 197 -24.01 -21.45 -8.56
C THR A 197 -22.83 -21.16 -9.48
N GLU A 198 -21.67 -20.82 -8.93
CA GLU A 198 -20.48 -20.42 -9.68
C GLU A 198 -19.30 -21.36 -9.39
N GLU A 199 -18.35 -21.42 -10.32
CA GLU A 199 -17.10 -22.16 -10.12
C GLU A 199 -15.97 -21.28 -9.57
N VAL A 200 -16.09 -19.96 -9.75
CA VAL A 200 -15.08 -18.96 -9.41
C VAL A 200 -15.71 -17.86 -8.57
N SER A 201 -15.00 -17.42 -7.53
CA SER A 201 -15.42 -16.31 -6.68
C SER A 201 -15.21 -14.98 -7.37
N GLY A 202 -16.18 -14.07 -7.25
CA GLY A 202 -16.07 -12.67 -7.65
C GLY A 202 -15.12 -11.84 -6.78
N ASP A 203 -14.78 -12.31 -5.58
CA ASP A 203 -13.87 -11.65 -4.67
C ASP A 203 -12.40 -11.89 -5.05
N ASN A 204 -11.57 -10.85 -4.99
CA ASN A 204 -10.13 -10.93 -5.10
C ASN A 204 -9.45 -10.19 -3.94
N TYR A 205 -8.27 -10.68 -3.52
CA TYR A 205 -7.52 -10.07 -2.44
C TYR A 205 -6.01 -10.18 -2.65
N ALA A 206 -5.25 -9.30 -2.01
CA ALA A 206 -3.80 -9.31 -2.00
C ALA A 206 -3.25 -9.00 -0.60
N PHE A 207 -2.08 -9.57 -0.31
CA PHE A 207 -1.25 -9.23 0.84
C PHE A 207 0.15 -8.95 0.35
N PHE A 208 0.65 -7.75 0.60
CA PHE A 208 2.01 -7.39 0.23
C PHE A 208 2.59 -6.41 1.23
N GLU A 209 3.89 -6.24 1.18
CA GLU A 209 4.61 -5.25 1.96
C GLU A 209 5.39 -4.39 0.97
N ALA A 210 5.04 -3.12 0.89
CA ALA A 210 5.68 -2.17 0.00
C ALA A 210 7.07 -1.78 0.52
N ASP A 211 7.89 -1.20 -0.35
CA ASP A 211 9.26 -0.76 -0.03
C ASP A 211 9.31 0.38 1.00
N ASP A 212 8.15 0.95 1.34
CA ASP A 212 7.97 1.92 2.42
C ASP A 212 7.85 1.28 3.80
N GLY A 213 8.01 -0.04 3.94
CA GLY A 213 7.91 -0.77 5.20
C GLY A 213 6.49 -0.95 5.73
N ASN A 214 5.48 -0.67 4.89
CA ASN A 214 4.09 -0.85 5.24
C ASN A 214 3.56 -2.20 4.74
N PHE A 215 2.88 -2.94 5.61
CA PHE A 215 2.12 -4.13 5.24
C PHE A 215 0.71 -3.72 4.81
N THR A 216 0.28 -4.14 3.63
CA THR A 216 -1.03 -3.78 3.09
C THR A 216 -1.86 -5.02 2.78
N MET A 217 -3.14 -4.93 3.15
CA MET A 217 -4.20 -5.88 2.82
C MET A 217 -5.16 -5.20 1.85
N VAL A 218 -5.49 -5.89 0.76
CA VAL A 218 -6.44 -5.44 -0.25
C VAL A 218 -7.55 -6.47 -0.39
N LEU A 219 -8.80 -6.03 -0.39
CA LEU A 219 -9.96 -6.84 -0.74
C LEU A 219 -10.80 -6.06 -1.75
N SER A 220 -11.16 -6.73 -2.84
CA SER A 220 -11.93 -6.19 -3.94
C SER A 220 -13.06 -7.16 -4.25
N ASP A 221 -14.29 -6.69 -4.20
CA ASP A 221 -15.48 -7.47 -4.51
C ASP A 221 -16.05 -7.01 -5.85
N GLY A 222 -16.03 -7.91 -6.84
CA GLY A 222 -16.56 -7.62 -8.16
C GLY A 222 -18.07 -7.79 -8.17
N MET A 223 -18.80 -6.77 -8.62
CA MET A 223 -20.27 -6.83 -8.64
C MET A 223 -20.80 -8.10 -9.36
N GLY A 224 -21.56 -8.90 -8.62
CA GLY A 224 -22.09 -10.18 -9.10
C GLY A 224 -21.23 -11.35 -8.64
N SER A 225 -21.13 -12.40 -9.45
CA SER A 225 -20.37 -13.61 -9.10
C SER A 225 -19.87 -14.30 -10.38
N GLY A 226 -18.82 -15.11 -10.28
CA GLY A 226 -18.24 -15.85 -11.41
C GLY A 226 -17.11 -15.11 -12.13
N GLU A 227 -16.77 -15.57 -13.34
CA GLU A 227 -15.54 -15.16 -14.06
C GLU A 227 -15.44 -13.65 -14.35
N ASN A 228 -16.56 -12.99 -14.68
CA ASN A 228 -16.55 -11.56 -14.99
C ASN A 228 -16.28 -10.71 -13.74
N ALA A 229 -16.92 -11.06 -12.62
CA ALA A 229 -16.70 -10.40 -11.33
C ALA A 229 -15.25 -10.58 -10.86
N CYS A 230 -14.73 -11.82 -10.97
CA CYS A 230 -13.34 -12.13 -10.64
C CYS A 230 -12.35 -11.30 -11.47
N ARG A 231 -12.58 -11.17 -12.78
CA ARG A 231 -11.69 -10.39 -13.65
C ARG A 231 -11.69 -8.90 -13.30
N ASP A 232 -12.88 -8.34 -13.03
CA ASP A 232 -13.01 -6.93 -12.70
C ASP A 232 -12.39 -6.63 -11.32
N SER A 233 -12.58 -7.52 -10.33
CA SER A 233 -12.00 -7.37 -8.99
C SER A 233 -10.48 -7.62 -8.97
N GLU A 234 -9.98 -8.58 -9.74
CA GLU A 234 -8.54 -8.85 -9.95
C GLU A 234 -7.84 -7.62 -10.53
N ALA A 235 -8.40 -7.00 -11.58
CA ALA A 235 -7.82 -5.81 -12.18
C ALA A 235 -7.71 -4.65 -11.18
N VAL A 236 -8.71 -4.46 -10.33
CA VAL A 236 -8.70 -3.44 -9.27
C VAL A 236 -7.63 -3.74 -8.20
N ALA A 237 -7.54 -4.99 -7.74
CA ALA A 237 -6.54 -5.40 -6.77
C ALA A 237 -5.11 -5.24 -7.32
N ASP A 238 -4.84 -5.74 -8.52
CA ASP A 238 -3.54 -5.67 -9.19
C ASP A 238 -3.10 -4.23 -9.46
N MET A 239 -4.00 -3.37 -9.94
CA MET A 239 -3.70 -1.96 -10.16
C MET A 239 -3.35 -1.25 -8.85
N THR A 240 -4.09 -1.56 -7.78
CA THR A 240 -3.86 -0.97 -6.46
C THR A 240 -2.52 -1.42 -5.88
N GLU A 241 -2.22 -2.71 -5.95
CA GLU A 241 -0.92 -3.28 -5.54
C GLU A 241 0.23 -2.62 -6.30
N ALA A 242 0.18 -2.59 -7.63
CA ALA A 242 1.24 -1.98 -8.45
C ALA A 242 1.46 -0.50 -8.15
N MET A 243 0.39 0.25 -7.83
CA MET A 243 0.48 1.66 -7.46
C MET A 243 1.14 1.86 -6.10
N LEU A 244 0.77 1.04 -5.11
CA LEU A 244 1.31 1.13 -3.76
C LEU A 244 2.76 0.64 -3.69
N GLU A 245 3.10 -0.44 -4.39
CA GLU A 245 4.49 -0.90 -4.54
C GLU A 245 5.37 0.13 -5.25
N ALA A 246 4.81 0.93 -6.16
CA ALA A 246 5.51 2.06 -6.78
C ALA A 246 5.76 3.24 -5.82
N GLY A 247 5.25 3.18 -4.59
CA GLY A 247 5.40 4.22 -3.56
C GLY A 247 4.40 5.36 -3.69
N LEU A 248 3.26 5.15 -4.38
CA LEU A 248 2.19 6.14 -4.41
C LEU A 248 1.47 6.18 -3.04
N PRO A 249 1.09 7.36 -2.53
CA PRO A 249 0.28 7.46 -1.32
C PRO A 249 -1.04 6.68 -1.45
N LEU A 250 -1.55 6.16 -0.34
CA LEU A 250 -2.76 5.34 -0.33
C LEU A 250 -3.96 6.04 -0.99
N GLU A 251 -4.17 7.30 -0.63
CA GLU A 251 -5.29 8.11 -1.13
C GLU A 251 -5.24 8.29 -2.65
N MET A 252 -4.03 8.51 -3.17
CA MET A 252 -3.75 8.64 -4.60
C MET A 252 -4.03 7.34 -5.35
N ALA A 253 -3.54 6.21 -4.83
CA ALA A 253 -3.73 4.92 -5.47
C ALA A 253 -5.24 4.63 -5.64
N VAL A 254 -6.03 4.85 -4.60
CA VAL A 254 -7.50 4.70 -4.66
C VAL A 254 -8.11 5.65 -5.68
N GLN A 255 -7.70 6.92 -5.72
CA GLN A 255 -8.23 7.89 -6.69
C GLN A 255 -7.91 7.52 -8.14
N LEU A 256 -6.68 7.09 -8.43
CA LEU A 256 -6.27 6.69 -9.77
C LEU A 256 -6.97 5.40 -10.22
N VAL A 257 -7.11 4.42 -9.32
CA VAL A 257 -7.89 3.20 -9.57
C VAL A 257 -9.36 3.54 -9.83
N ASN A 258 -9.95 4.40 -9.01
CA ASN A 258 -11.32 4.88 -9.19
C ASN A 258 -11.51 5.54 -10.56
N SER A 259 -10.62 6.46 -10.92
CA SER A 259 -10.63 7.12 -12.24
C SER A 259 -10.45 6.15 -13.40
N ALA A 260 -9.60 5.12 -13.24
CA ALA A 260 -9.39 4.09 -14.26
C ALA A 260 -10.66 3.28 -14.50
N VAL A 261 -11.30 2.78 -13.43
CA VAL A 261 -12.55 2.01 -13.51
C VAL A 261 -13.69 2.88 -14.07
N ALA A 262 -13.82 4.13 -13.64
CA ALA A 262 -14.84 5.05 -14.15
C ALA A 262 -14.70 5.31 -15.66
N SER A 263 -13.47 5.33 -16.19
CA SER A 263 -13.21 5.58 -17.60
C SER A 263 -13.71 4.47 -18.54
N GLU A 264 -13.91 3.26 -18.02
CA GLU A 264 -14.45 2.12 -18.79
C GLU A 264 -15.95 2.28 -19.09
N GLY A 265 -16.63 3.25 -18.47
CA GLY A 265 -18.02 3.60 -18.76
C GLY A 265 -19.04 2.55 -18.31
N ARG A 266 -18.64 1.64 -17.41
CA ARG A 266 -19.49 0.64 -16.75
C ARG A 266 -20.02 1.17 -15.42
N GLU A 267 -20.75 2.29 -15.47
CA GLU A 267 -21.29 2.98 -14.28
C GLU A 267 -22.17 2.10 -13.37
N GLU A 268 -22.73 1.01 -13.90
CA GLU A 268 -23.62 0.12 -13.16
C GLU A 268 -22.91 -1.11 -12.54
N ASN A 269 -21.65 -1.41 -12.91
CA ASN A 269 -20.93 -2.62 -12.46
C ASN A 269 -19.50 -2.24 -12.01
N MET A 270 -19.35 -1.63 -10.84
CA MET A 270 -18.06 -1.23 -10.32
C MET A 270 -17.66 -2.07 -9.11
N PRO A 271 -16.46 -2.66 -9.09
CA PRO A 271 -15.98 -3.40 -7.93
C PRO A 271 -15.87 -2.50 -6.68
N THR A 272 -15.98 -3.10 -5.51
CA THR A 272 -15.65 -2.45 -4.24
C THR A 272 -14.13 -2.48 -4.02
N LEU A 273 -13.63 -1.60 -3.15
CA LEU A 273 -12.22 -1.63 -2.75
C LEU A 273 -12.10 -1.35 -1.26
N ASP A 274 -11.54 -2.31 -0.54
CA ASP A 274 -11.17 -2.23 0.87
C ASP A 274 -9.66 -2.36 1.01
N LEU A 275 -9.04 -1.36 1.64
CA LEU A 275 -7.61 -1.29 1.86
C LEU A 275 -7.33 -1.08 3.33
N CYS A 276 -6.38 -1.84 3.85
CA CYS A 276 -5.80 -1.64 5.16
C CYS A 276 -4.28 -1.63 5.05
N SER A 277 -3.65 -0.49 5.33
CA SER A 277 -2.20 -0.35 5.34
C SER A 277 -1.70 -0.12 6.75
N VAL A 278 -0.68 -0.89 7.15
CA VAL A 278 -0.11 -0.91 8.50
C VAL A 278 1.37 -0.56 8.42
N ASP A 279 1.76 0.52 9.08
CA ASP A 279 3.16 0.84 9.34
C ASP A 279 3.71 -0.15 10.37
N LEU A 280 4.59 -1.05 9.95
CA LEU A 280 5.18 -2.07 10.82
C LEU A 280 6.24 -1.51 11.77
N CYS A 281 6.69 -0.27 11.59
CA CYS A 281 7.63 0.39 12.50
C CYS A 281 6.89 1.07 13.66
N GLU A 282 5.82 1.81 13.36
CA GLU A 282 5.08 2.58 14.36
C GLU A 282 3.81 1.90 14.87
N GLY A 283 3.24 0.97 14.10
CA GLY A 283 1.94 0.36 14.37
C GLY A 283 0.76 1.27 13.98
N SER A 284 1.00 2.34 13.23
CA SER A 284 -0.07 3.17 12.68
C SER A 284 -0.78 2.41 11.56
N CYS A 285 -2.10 2.45 11.53
CA CYS A 285 -2.90 1.67 10.59
C CYS A 285 -3.98 2.55 9.96
N ARG A 286 -4.08 2.50 8.64
CA ARG A 286 -5.00 3.31 7.85
C ARG A 286 -5.90 2.43 7.00
N PHE A 287 -7.20 2.67 7.13
CA PHE A 287 -8.22 2.05 6.30
C PHE A 287 -8.70 3.02 5.23
N MET A 288 -8.82 2.52 4.00
CA MET A 288 -9.51 3.20 2.90
C MET A 288 -10.53 2.26 2.28
N LYS A 289 -11.77 2.69 2.30
CA LYS A 289 -12.93 1.91 1.87
C LYS A 289 -13.65 2.64 0.77
N THR A 290 -14.12 1.90 -0.23
CA THR A 290 -14.95 2.41 -1.33
C THR A 290 -16.03 1.40 -1.67
N GLY A 291 -17.23 1.58 -1.11
CA GLY A 291 -18.35 0.65 -1.24
C GLY A 291 -18.12 -0.73 -0.62
N ALA A 292 -17.11 -0.88 0.24
CA ALA A 292 -16.76 -2.14 0.87
C ALA A 292 -17.47 -2.35 2.22
N ALA A 293 -17.55 -3.60 2.66
CA ALA A 293 -18.12 -3.98 3.95
C ALA A 293 -17.29 -3.48 5.15
N VAL A 294 -17.89 -3.61 6.34
CA VAL A 294 -17.28 -3.24 7.61
C VAL A 294 -16.07 -4.11 7.93
N SER A 295 -14.99 -3.50 8.41
CA SER A 295 -13.84 -4.20 8.97
C SER A 295 -13.84 -4.14 10.50
N PHE A 296 -13.09 -5.05 11.13
CA PHE A 296 -12.98 -5.11 12.57
C PHE A 296 -11.53 -5.08 13.03
N ILE A 297 -11.28 -4.40 14.15
CA ILE A 297 -10.04 -4.53 14.93
C ILE A 297 -10.38 -5.23 16.24
N LYS A 298 -9.72 -6.36 16.50
CA LYS A 298 -9.88 -7.12 17.74
C LYS A 298 -8.67 -6.91 18.65
N ARG A 299 -8.92 -6.40 19.85
CA ARG A 299 -7.95 -6.23 20.94
C ARG A 299 -8.39 -7.03 22.16
N GLY A 300 -7.78 -8.20 22.35
CA GLY A 300 -8.23 -9.15 23.38
C GLY A 300 -9.68 -9.58 23.13
N SER A 301 -10.61 -9.17 24.00
CA SER A 301 -12.06 -9.42 23.86
C SER A 301 -12.85 -8.22 23.33
N ILE A 302 -12.19 -7.08 23.12
CA ILE A 302 -12.82 -5.87 22.58
C ILE A 302 -12.71 -5.93 21.06
N VAL A 303 -13.81 -5.62 20.38
CA VAL A 303 -13.86 -5.55 18.92
C VAL A 303 -14.36 -4.16 18.54
N GLU A 304 -13.63 -3.48 17.69
CA GLU A 304 -13.96 -2.15 17.16
C GLU A 304 -14.34 -2.28 15.69
N LYS A 305 -15.43 -1.63 15.29
CA LYS A 305 -15.90 -1.57 13.90
C LYS A 305 -15.26 -0.39 13.18
N ILE A 306 -14.76 -0.65 11.97
CA ILE A 306 -14.20 0.36 11.07
C ILE A 306 -15.14 0.50 9.88
N ASP A 307 -15.95 1.55 9.91
CA ASP A 307 -16.93 1.86 8.88
C ASP A 307 -16.36 2.86 7.87
N GLY A 308 -16.40 2.49 6.60
CA GLY A 308 -16.09 3.38 5.49
C GLY A 308 -17.36 3.99 4.94
N GLY A 309 -17.71 5.20 5.36
CA GLY A 309 -18.95 5.87 4.92
C GLY A 309 -18.96 6.34 3.46
N THR A 310 -18.56 5.49 2.50
CA THR A 310 -18.24 5.87 1.13
C THR A 310 -18.95 4.98 0.10
N PHE A 311 -19.32 5.60 -1.02
CA PHE A 311 -19.99 4.97 -2.14
C PHE A 311 -19.04 4.04 -2.93
N PRO A 312 -19.55 3.06 -3.70
CA PRO A 312 -18.75 2.19 -4.58
C PRO A 312 -17.84 2.98 -5.53
N LEU A 313 -16.78 2.32 -6.02
CA LEU A 313 -15.87 2.93 -6.99
C LEU A 313 -16.69 3.46 -8.19
N GLY A 314 -16.31 4.63 -8.68
CA GLY A 314 -16.86 5.39 -9.80
C GLY A 314 -18.32 5.85 -9.69
N ALA A 315 -18.94 5.79 -8.51
CA ALA A 315 -20.19 6.49 -8.24
C ALA A 315 -20.00 8.02 -8.23
N PHE A 316 -20.98 8.76 -8.76
CA PHE A 316 -20.93 10.21 -9.02
C PHE A 316 -20.38 11.08 -7.87
N GLY A 317 -19.43 11.95 -8.23
CA GLY A 317 -18.97 13.08 -7.43
C GLY A 317 -17.63 12.82 -6.76
N HIS A 318 -16.87 13.91 -6.51
CA HIS A 318 -15.60 13.92 -5.77
C HIS A 318 -15.75 13.52 -4.29
N ALA A 319 -16.51 12.47 -3.98
CA ALA A 319 -16.57 11.88 -2.66
C ALA A 319 -15.23 11.18 -2.41
N GLN A 320 -14.25 11.95 -1.92
CA GLN A 320 -12.97 11.43 -1.49
C GLN A 320 -13.23 10.41 -0.38
N ALA A 321 -12.81 9.16 -0.61
CA ALA A 321 -12.79 8.17 0.44
C ALA A 321 -11.96 8.73 1.60
N LYS A 322 -12.58 8.90 2.77
CA LYS A 322 -11.87 9.42 3.93
C LYS A 322 -11.10 8.28 4.59
N PRO A 323 -9.79 8.46 4.84
CA PRO A 323 -9.06 7.46 5.60
C PRO A 323 -9.59 7.40 7.03
N SER A 324 -9.62 6.19 7.57
CA SER A 324 -9.82 5.96 9.01
C SER A 324 -8.49 5.51 9.60
N ASP A 325 -7.88 6.36 10.41
CA ASP A 325 -6.61 6.08 11.08
C ASP A 325 -6.85 5.47 12.46
N CYS A 326 -6.06 4.46 12.80
CA CYS A 326 -6.07 3.79 14.10
C CYS A 326 -4.65 3.39 14.51
N GLN A 327 -4.46 3.08 15.79
CA GLN A 327 -3.17 2.67 16.33
C GLN A 327 -3.26 1.23 16.82
N LEU A 328 -2.43 0.36 16.26
CA LEU A 328 -2.32 -1.04 16.63
C LEU A 328 -1.32 -1.23 17.77
N MET A 329 -1.50 -2.34 18.49
CA MET A 329 -0.70 -2.78 19.61
C MET A 329 -0.35 -4.27 19.47
N ASP A 330 0.57 -4.74 20.30
CA ASP A 330 0.90 -6.17 20.40
C ASP A 330 -0.35 -7.04 20.60
N GLY A 331 -0.53 -8.04 19.73
CA GLY A 331 -1.61 -9.01 19.79
C GLY A 331 -2.94 -8.54 19.20
N ASP A 332 -2.98 -7.38 18.54
CA ASP A 332 -4.17 -6.93 17.81
C ASP A 332 -4.39 -7.76 16.53
N TYR A 333 -5.66 -7.96 16.17
CA TYR A 333 -6.04 -8.57 14.89
C TYR A 333 -6.85 -7.60 14.05
N ILE A 334 -6.50 -7.51 12.77
CA ILE A 334 -7.25 -6.83 11.73
C ILE A 334 -8.08 -7.89 11.00
N ILE A 335 -9.35 -7.59 10.74
CA ILE A 335 -10.30 -8.49 10.08
C ILE A 335 -11.04 -7.70 9.01
N MET A 336 -10.89 -8.11 7.75
CA MET A 336 -11.61 -7.56 6.59
C MET A 336 -12.53 -8.64 5.99
N LEU A 337 -13.70 -8.22 5.51
CA LEU A 337 -14.76 -9.10 5.03
C LEU A 337 -15.31 -8.58 3.70
N SER A 338 -15.77 -9.48 2.82
CA SER A 338 -16.64 -9.10 1.70
C SER A 338 -18.10 -9.01 2.17
N ASP A 339 -18.97 -8.42 1.35
CA ASP A 339 -20.37 -8.18 1.72
C ASP A 339 -21.15 -9.48 1.97
N GLY A 340 -20.86 -10.56 1.25
CA GLY A 340 -21.47 -11.87 1.41
C GLY A 340 -21.29 -12.48 2.81
N MET A 341 -20.37 -11.95 3.63
CA MET A 341 -20.19 -12.35 5.02
C MET A 341 -21.27 -11.82 5.96
N THR A 342 -21.84 -10.65 5.67
CA THR A 342 -22.83 -9.96 6.51
C THR A 342 -24.19 -9.84 5.84
N GLU A 343 -24.22 -9.77 4.50
CA GLU A 343 -25.43 -9.69 3.72
C GLU A 343 -26.19 -11.03 3.65
N GLY A 344 -27.52 -10.95 3.55
CA GLY A 344 -28.38 -12.14 3.45
C GLY A 344 -28.71 -12.84 4.78
N TRP A 345 -28.26 -12.30 5.92
CA TRP A 345 -28.63 -12.81 7.24
C TRP A 345 -30.10 -12.47 7.58
N PRO A 346 -30.85 -13.35 8.27
CA PRO A 346 -32.30 -13.22 8.42
C PRO A 346 -32.78 -11.93 9.09
N ASP A 347 -32.01 -11.41 10.05
CA ASP A 347 -32.41 -10.30 10.92
C ASP A 347 -31.67 -8.99 10.58
N GLY A 348 -30.80 -9.00 9.56
CA GLY A 348 -30.02 -7.81 9.16
C GLY A 348 -29.02 -7.31 10.22
N ASP A 349 -28.72 -8.13 11.23
CA ASP A 349 -27.83 -7.82 12.36
C ASP A 349 -26.46 -8.53 12.24
N GLY A 350 -26.04 -8.84 11.01
CA GLY A 350 -24.87 -9.66 10.73
C GLY A 350 -23.57 -9.10 11.32
N GLU A 351 -23.36 -7.79 11.17
CA GLU A 351 -22.19 -7.09 11.70
C GLU A 351 -22.11 -7.16 13.24
N ASP A 352 -23.20 -6.87 13.94
CA ASP A 352 -23.24 -6.87 15.41
C ASP A 352 -23.06 -8.29 16.01
N ARG A 353 -23.59 -9.30 15.31
CA ARG A 353 -23.39 -10.71 15.67
C ARG A 353 -21.96 -11.15 15.44
N LEU A 354 -21.35 -10.75 14.33
CA LEU A 354 -19.94 -11.02 14.05
C LEU A 354 -19.04 -10.36 15.10
N GLU A 355 -19.28 -9.09 15.42
CA GLU A 355 -18.56 -8.37 16.49
C GLU A 355 -18.59 -9.16 17.81
N SER A 356 -19.80 -9.56 18.23
CA SER A 356 -20.01 -10.33 19.46
C SER A 356 -19.34 -11.70 19.45
N MET A 357 -19.29 -12.35 18.29
CA MET A 357 -18.68 -13.67 18.13
C MET A 357 -17.15 -13.56 18.12
N ILE A 358 -16.58 -12.61 17.37
CA ILE A 358 -15.14 -12.33 17.29
C ILE A 358 -14.59 -12.03 18.69
N GLY A 359 -15.30 -11.23 19.49
CA GLY A 359 -14.89 -10.89 20.86
C GLY A 359 -14.84 -12.08 21.83
N ARG A 360 -15.52 -13.19 21.51
CA ARG A 360 -15.50 -14.45 22.30
C ARG A 360 -14.39 -15.40 21.88
N ILE A 361 -13.81 -15.22 20.70
CA ILE A 361 -12.69 -16.04 20.24
C ILE A 361 -11.43 -15.61 21.02
N GLY A 362 -10.75 -16.59 21.63
CA GLY A 362 -9.48 -16.37 22.32
C GLY A 362 -8.33 -16.02 21.37
N ALA A 363 -7.10 -16.02 21.88
CA ALA A 363 -5.92 -15.91 21.03
C ALA A 363 -5.75 -17.21 20.24
N VAL A 364 -5.86 -17.12 18.92
CA VAL A 364 -5.70 -18.23 17.95
C VAL A 364 -4.88 -17.74 16.77
N SER A 365 -4.42 -18.63 15.89
CA SER A 365 -3.75 -18.17 14.67
C SER A 365 -4.73 -17.37 13.78
N PRO A 366 -4.28 -16.35 13.02
CA PRO A 366 -5.15 -15.61 12.09
C PRO A 366 -5.90 -16.55 11.14
N GLY A 367 -5.25 -17.61 10.64
CA GLY A 367 -5.91 -18.63 9.82
C GLY A 367 -7.07 -19.35 10.54
N GLU A 368 -6.92 -19.70 11.82
CA GLU A 368 -8.01 -20.30 12.60
C GLU A 368 -9.13 -19.29 12.90
N LEU A 369 -8.79 -18.03 13.13
CA LEU A 369 -9.76 -16.94 13.30
C LEU A 369 -10.60 -16.78 12.03
N ALA A 370 -9.97 -16.66 10.86
CA ALA A 370 -10.65 -16.55 9.56
C ALA A 370 -11.60 -17.74 9.32
N ASN A 371 -11.12 -18.96 9.57
CA ASN A 371 -11.95 -20.16 9.43
C ASN A 371 -13.13 -20.21 10.41
N SER A 372 -12.95 -19.71 11.63
CA SER A 372 -14.02 -19.67 12.64
C SER A 372 -15.11 -18.66 12.25
N ILE A 373 -14.70 -17.49 11.75
CA ILE A 373 -15.60 -16.47 11.21
C ILE A 373 -16.39 -17.02 10.01
N MET A 374 -15.70 -17.64 9.05
CA MET A 374 -16.32 -18.25 7.88
C MET A 374 -17.36 -19.32 8.24
N ARG A 375 -17.00 -20.26 9.15
CA ARG A 375 -17.94 -21.30 9.60
C ARG A 375 -19.19 -20.71 10.24
N TYR A 376 -19.02 -19.70 11.09
CA TYR A 376 -20.14 -19.05 11.75
C TYR A 376 -21.09 -18.39 10.73
N ALA A 377 -20.55 -17.68 9.72
CA ALA A 377 -21.37 -17.06 8.68
C ALA A 377 -22.15 -18.10 7.86
N ILE A 378 -21.51 -19.20 7.45
CA ILE A 378 -22.17 -20.31 6.74
C ILE A 378 -23.29 -20.92 7.62
N GLU A 379 -23.07 -21.08 8.92
CA GLU A 379 -24.09 -21.58 9.85
C GLU A 379 -25.30 -20.64 9.94
N GLN A 380 -25.09 -19.32 9.98
CA GLN A 380 -26.18 -18.34 9.97
C GLN A 380 -26.97 -18.37 8.65
N CYS A 381 -26.31 -18.68 7.54
CA CYS A 381 -26.92 -18.88 6.22
C CYS A 381 -27.52 -20.29 6.03
N GLN A 382 -27.70 -21.07 7.11
CA GLN A 382 -28.26 -22.44 7.08
C GLN A 382 -27.46 -23.42 6.21
N GLY A 383 -26.15 -23.21 6.12
CA GLY A 383 -25.25 -24.02 5.31
C GLY A 383 -25.29 -23.71 3.81
N ARG A 384 -25.96 -22.62 3.40
CA ARG A 384 -26.03 -22.22 1.98
C ARG A 384 -25.16 -21.01 1.70
N ILE A 385 -24.41 -21.06 0.60
CA ILE A 385 -23.56 -19.95 0.16
C ILE A 385 -24.24 -19.24 -1.01
N ARG A 386 -24.95 -18.15 -0.70
CA ARG A 386 -25.76 -17.40 -1.68
C ARG A 386 -24.98 -16.33 -2.42
N ASP A 387 -23.87 -15.90 -1.84
CA ASP A 387 -22.92 -15.00 -2.44
C ASP A 387 -21.50 -15.42 -2.11
N ASP A 388 -20.54 -14.83 -2.79
CA ASP A 388 -19.14 -15.04 -2.49
C ASP A 388 -18.79 -14.51 -1.08
N MET A 389 -18.04 -15.32 -0.33
CA MET A 389 -17.71 -15.03 1.06
C MET A 389 -16.20 -15.05 1.21
N THR A 390 -15.60 -13.93 1.60
CA THR A 390 -14.18 -13.81 1.84
C THR A 390 -13.90 -13.16 3.20
N VAL A 391 -12.98 -13.76 3.95
CA VAL A 391 -12.47 -13.26 5.22
C VAL A 391 -10.96 -13.17 5.13
N LEU A 392 -10.42 -11.98 5.38
CA LEU A 392 -8.99 -11.73 5.55
C LEU A 392 -8.72 -11.38 7.00
N THR A 393 -7.65 -11.93 7.54
CA THR A 393 -7.19 -11.64 8.90
C THR A 393 -5.70 -11.40 8.91
N ALA A 394 -5.25 -10.44 9.72
CA ALA A 394 -3.86 -10.27 10.06
C ALA A 394 -3.72 -10.10 11.57
N GLY A 395 -2.85 -10.87 12.20
CA GLY A 395 -2.43 -10.61 13.58
C GLY A 395 -1.12 -9.84 13.57
N ILE A 396 -0.98 -8.88 14.48
CA ILE A 396 0.18 -8.00 14.61
C ILE A 396 0.82 -8.21 15.99
N TRP A 397 2.14 -8.40 16.04
CA TRP A 397 2.88 -8.63 17.28
C TRP A 397 4.18 -7.84 17.31
N GLU A 398 4.63 -7.47 18.50
CA GLU A 398 5.94 -6.87 18.70
C GLU A 398 7.05 -7.91 18.51
N ARG A 399 8.09 -7.57 17.75
CA ARG A 399 9.29 -8.41 17.66
C ARG A 399 10.05 -8.34 18.98
N SER A 400 10.28 -9.49 19.60
CA SER A 400 11.08 -9.61 20.84
C SER A 400 12.43 -8.89 20.68
N GLN A 401 12.77 -8.02 21.63
CA GLN A 401 13.97 -7.18 21.62
C GLN A 401 15.21 -7.85 22.25
N ASP A 402 15.36 -9.17 22.09
CA ASP A 402 16.53 -9.87 22.63
C ASP A 402 17.72 -9.71 21.66
N PHE A 403 18.70 -8.88 22.06
CA PHE A 403 19.99 -8.65 21.37
C PHE A 403 21.02 -9.72 21.70
#